data_AF-A0A4P7W6N0-F1
#
_entry.id   AF-A0A4P7W6N0-F1
#
_cell.length_a   1.000
_cell.length_b   1.000
_cell.length_c   1.000
_cell.angle_alpha   90.00
_cell.angle_beta   90.00
_cell.angle_gamma   90.00
#
_symmetry.space_group_name_H-M   'P 1'
#
loop_
_entity.id
_entity.type
_entity.pdbx_description
1 polymer ?
#
loop_
_entity_poly.entity_id
_entity_poly.type
_entity_poly.pdbx_seq_one_letter_code
_entity_poly.pdbx_strand_id
1 'polypeptide(L)'
;MEEIVSHHRNILQYYLNQDIGQTNTSNITEFSIYDIPWGDILDAIASKNTFLSKQIHTHQFSTHEIRYMCALLCGLSGKEYGLITGFKSQYNLSWSIRNKFGMAPKSTNLRIFLQKLSDSPSYESSSPSIPK
;
A
#
# COMPACT_ATOMS: atom_id res chain seq x y z
N MET A 1 34.24 44.38 25.50
CA MET A 1 33.41 43.16 25.74
C MET A 1 31.91 43.48 25.62
N GLU A 2 31.45 44.58 26.21
CA GLU A 2 30.06 45.07 26.12
C GLU A 2 29.56 45.36 24.69
N GLU A 3 30.41 45.90 23.83
CA GLU A 3 30.05 46.18 22.42
C GLU A 3 29.74 44.90 21.63
N ILE A 4 30.48 43.81 21.89
CA ILE A 4 30.27 42.51 21.23
C ILE A 4 28.94 41.91 21.68
N VAL A 5 28.59 42.05 22.95
CA VAL A 5 27.32 41.57 23.50
C VAL A 5 26.15 42.39 22.94
N SER A 6 26.31 43.70 22.82
CA SER A 6 25.32 44.59 22.21
C SER A 6 25.09 44.27 20.73
N HIS A 7 26.17 44.02 19.98
CA HIS A 7 26.10 43.63 18.58
C HIS A 7 25.35 42.30 18.38
N HIS A 8 25.68 41.27 19.16
CA HIS A 8 24.96 39.99 19.10
C HIS A 8 23.49 40.12 19.49
N ARG A 9 23.18 40.95 20.50
CA ARG A 9 21.80 41.21 20.91
C ARG A 9 21.00 41.87 19.78
N ASN A 10 21.60 42.82 19.07
CA ASN A 10 20.95 43.49 17.94
C ASN A 10 20.74 42.53 16.75
N ILE A 11 21.69 41.64 16.48
CA ILE A 11 21.54 40.60 15.46
C ILE A 11 20.38 39.66 15.81
N LEU A 12 20.32 39.18 17.05
CA LEU A 12 19.24 38.29 17.50
C LEU A 12 17.88 38.97 17.42
N GLN A 13 17.78 40.23 17.83
CA GLN A 13 16.56 41.02 17.72
C GLN A 13 16.14 41.25 16.26
N TYR A 14 17.10 41.47 15.37
CA TYR A 14 16.84 41.61 13.94
C TYR A 14 16.26 40.32 13.33
N TYR A 15 16.79 39.14 13.70
CA TYR A 15 16.24 37.87 13.22
C TYR A 15 14.88 37.54 13.83
N LEU A 16 14.70 37.73 15.14
CA LEU A 16 13.41 37.51 15.81
C LEU A 16 12.30 38.39 15.24
N ASN A 17 12.59 39.65 14.92
CA ASN A 17 11.62 40.58 14.36
C ASN A 17 11.34 40.33 12.86
N GLN A 18 12.24 39.65 12.13
CA GLN A 18 11.97 39.18 10.77
C GLN A 18 11.04 37.97 10.73
N ASP A 19 11.16 37.04 11.69
CA ASP A 19 10.27 35.87 11.78
C ASP A 19 8.83 36.24 12.14
N ILE A 20 8.61 37.33 12.90
CA ILE A 20 7.26 37.81 13.26
C ILE A 20 6.53 38.41 12.04
N GLY A 21 7.26 38.91 11.03
CA GLY A 21 6.70 39.47 9.79
C GLY A 21 6.48 38.45 8.66
N GLN A 22 6.95 37.21 8.83
CA GLN A 22 6.75 36.11 7.90
C GLN A 22 5.94 34.98 8.56
N THR A 23 4.79 35.30 9.13
CA THR A 23 3.66 34.37 9.03
C THR A 23 3.13 34.41 7.59
N ASN A 24 4.00 34.09 6.62
CA ASN A 24 3.55 33.30 5.50
C ASN A 24 3.17 31.96 6.12
N THR A 25 1.96 31.89 6.69
CA THR A 25 1.12 30.71 6.56
C THR A 25 0.93 30.53 5.06
N SER A 26 2.00 30.08 4.40
CA SER A 26 1.87 29.19 3.28
C SER A 26 0.79 28.21 3.72
N ASN A 27 -0.27 28.10 2.93
CA ASN A 27 -1.31 27.11 3.15
C ASN A 27 -0.60 25.75 3.19
N ILE A 28 -0.11 25.34 4.35
CA ILE A 28 0.38 24.00 4.60
C ILE A 28 -0.92 23.23 4.58
N THR A 29 -1.29 22.78 3.39
CA THR A 29 -2.32 21.76 3.22
C THR A 29 -1.87 20.62 4.11
N GLU A 30 -2.57 20.46 5.22
CA GLU A 30 -2.33 19.37 6.16
C GLU A 30 -2.31 18.08 5.35
N PHE A 31 -1.24 17.29 5.50
CA PHE A 31 -1.11 16.05 4.76
C PHE A 31 -2.32 15.15 5.04
N SER A 32 -3.08 14.83 4.01
CA SER A 32 -4.19 13.90 4.08
C SER A 32 -3.79 12.58 3.43
N ILE A 33 -3.94 11.49 4.19
CA ILE A 33 -3.69 10.14 3.68
C ILE A 33 -4.63 9.77 2.52
N TYR A 34 -5.77 10.44 2.39
CA TYR A 34 -6.73 10.20 1.32
C TYR A 34 -6.33 10.85 -0.02
N ASP A 35 -5.38 11.79 0.02
CA ASP A 35 -4.90 12.48 -1.18
C ASP A 35 -3.86 11.66 -1.93
N ILE A 36 -3.34 10.60 -1.29
CA ILE A 36 -2.41 9.67 -1.91
C ILE A 36 -3.16 8.84 -2.97
N PRO A 37 -2.63 8.71 -4.20
CA PRO A 37 -3.21 7.87 -5.25
C PRO A 37 -2.96 6.37 -4.96
N TRP A 38 -3.55 5.85 -3.89
CA TRP A 38 -3.35 4.48 -3.44
C TRP A 38 -3.71 3.44 -4.50
N GLY A 39 -4.73 3.71 -5.33
CA GLY A 39 -5.10 2.83 -6.44
C GLY A 39 -3.96 2.65 -7.44
N ASP A 40 -3.35 3.76 -7.88
CA ASP A 40 -2.27 3.74 -8.86
C ASP A 40 -1.01 3.10 -8.29
N ILE A 41 -0.71 3.35 -7.01
CA ILE A 41 0.39 2.71 -6.30
C ILE A 41 0.19 1.19 -6.25
N LEU A 42 -1.00 0.73 -5.86
CA LEU A 42 -1.30 -0.70 -5.78
C LEU A 42 -1.28 -1.36 -7.15
N ASP A 43 -1.76 -0.70 -8.20
CA ASP A 43 -1.70 -1.22 -9.58
C ASP A 43 -0.25 -1.29 -10.10
N ALA A 44 0.57 -0.28 -9.79
CA ALA A 44 1.99 -0.25 -10.13
C ALA A 44 2.78 -1.36 -9.41
N ILE A 45 2.44 -1.68 -8.16
CA ILE A 45 3.05 -2.80 -7.42
C ILE A 45 2.55 -4.13 -7.99
N ALA A 46 1.25 -4.26 -8.23
CA ALA A 46 0.64 -5.50 -8.72
C ALA A 46 1.17 -5.89 -10.11
N SER A 47 1.36 -4.91 -11.01
CA SER A 47 1.92 -5.16 -12.35
C SER A 47 3.37 -5.66 -12.34
N LYS A 48 4.16 -5.26 -11.32
CA LYS A 48 5.55 -5.70 -11.14
C LYS A 48 5.68 -7.04 -10.40
N ASN A 49 4.67 -7.46 -9.66
CA ASN A 49 4.66 -8.76 -8.99
C ASN A 49 4.28 -9.87 -9.99
N THR A 50 5.13 -10.87 -10.18
CA THR A 50 4.94 -11.94 -11.18
C THR A 50 3.66 -12.75 -10.94
N PHE A 51 3.32 -13.04 -9.69
CA PHE A 51 2.10 -13.76 -9.34
C PHE A 51 0.85 -12.93 -9.65
N LEU A 52 0.78 -11.68 -9.17
CA LEU A 52 -0.37 -10.81 -9.40
C LEU A 52 -0.53 -10.43 -10.88
N SER A 53 0.58 -10.17 -11.57
CA SER A 53 0.57 -9.92 -13.01
C SER A 53 -0.07 -11.09 -13.76
N LYS A 54 0.28 -12.35 -13.44
CA LYS A 54 -0.42 -13.52 -14.00
C LYS A 54 -1.93 -13.48 -13.71
N GLN A 55 -2.33 -13.16 -12.48
CA GLN A 55 -3.76 -13.07 -12.12
C GLN A 55 -4.51 -11.92 -12.83
N ILE A 56 -3.83 -10.84 -13.19
CA ILE A 56 -4.42 -9.75 -14.00
C ILE A 56 -4.76 -10.27 -15.40
N HIS A 57 -3.86 -11.04 -16.02
CA HIS A 57 -4.06 -11.58 -17.37
C HIS A 57 -5.14 -12.66 -17.45
N THR A 58 -5.45 -13.35 -16.34
CA THR A 58 -6.54 -14.33 -16.34
C THR A 58 -7.93 -13.69 -16.39
N HIS A 59 -8.04 -12.38 -16.12
CA HIS A 59 -9.30 -11.63 -16.03
C HIS A 59 -10.34 -12.23 -15.07
N GLN A 60 -9.93 -13.15 -14.19
CA GLN A 60 -10.84 -13.79 -13.21
C GLN A 60 -11.13 -12.89 -12.01
N PHE A 61 -10.21 -11.99 -11.69
CA PHE A 61 -10.30 -11.09 -10.55
C PHE A 61 -10.60 -9.66 -11.00
N SER A 62 -11.48 -9.00 -10.26
CA SER A 62 -11.75 -7.57 -10.42
C SER A 62 -10.55 -6.74 -9.94
N THR A 63 -10.48 -5.50 -10.38
CA THR A 63 -9.41 -4.56 -9.97
C THR A 63 -9.33 -4.41 -8.46
N HIS A 64 -10.47 -4.35 -7.75
CA HIS A 64 -10.47 -4.28 -6.29
C HIS A 64 -9.97 -5.56 -5.62
N GLU A 65 -10.20 -6.73 -6.21
CA GLU A 65 -9.66 -7.98 -5.68
C GLU A 65 -8.15 -8.06 -5.91
N ILE A 66 -7.65 -7.66 -7.07
CA ILE A 66 -6.20 -7.57 -7.35
C ILE A 66 -5.52 -6.60 -6.37
N ARG A 67 -6.06 -5.39 -6.21
CA ARG A 67 -5.54 -4.38 -5.28
C ARG A 67 -5.57 -4.87 -3.83
N TYR A 68 -6.62 -5.59 -3.43
CA TYR A 68 -6.72 -6.18 -2.10
C TYR A 68 -5.70 -7.29 -1.87
N MET A 69 -5.51 -8.20 -2.84
CA MET A 69 -4.46 -9.21 -2.77
C MET A 69 -3.07 -8.58 -2.70
N CYS A 70 -2.82 -7.52 -3.49
CA CYS A 70 -1.60 -6.73 -3.44
C CYS A 70 -1.36 -6.14 -2.05
N ALA A 71 -2.37 -5.49 -1.48
CA ALA A 71 -2.28 -4.91 -0.13
C ALA A 71 -1.95 -5.98 0.93
N LEU A 72 -2.58 -7.16 0.86
CA LEU A 72 -2.29 -8.26 1.76
C LEU A 72 -0.84 -8.76 1.64
N LEU A 73 -0.33 -8.89 0.41
CA LEU A 73 1.06 -9.27 0.14
C LEU A 73 2.07 -8.22 0.62
N CYS A 74 1.74 -6.94 0.50
CA CYS A 74 2.52 -5.83 1.06
C CYS A 74 2.44 -5.73 2.59
N GLY A 75 1.65 -6.58 3.25
CA GLY A 75 1.56 -6.62 4.70
C GLY A 75 0.41 -5.82 5.31
N LEU A 76 -0.43 -5.16 4.51
CA LEU A 76 -1.60 -4.42 4.99
C LEU A 76 -2.75 -5.35 5.35
N SER A 77 -3.40 -5.07 6.47
CA SER A 77 -4.62 -5.73 6.91
C SER A 77 -5.82 -5.28 6.09
N GLY A 78 -6.92 -6.03 6.16
CA GLY A 78 -8.16 -5.62 5.49
C GLY A 78 -8.73 -4.30 6.01
N LYS A 79 -8.45 -3.93 7.27
CA LYS A 79 -8.85 -2.64 7.84
C LYS A 79 -8.02 -1.50 7.26
N GLU A 80 -6.70 -1.66 7.15
CA GLU A 80 -5.81 -0.67 6.55
C GLU A 80 -6.12 -0.48 5.08
N TYR A 81 -6.40 -1.55 4.33
CA TYR A 81 -6.87 -1.44 2.94
C TYR A 81 -8.15 -0.60 2.84
N GLY A 82 -9.14 -0.85 3.70
CA GLY A 82 -10.36 -0.06 3.73
C GLY A 82 -10.11 1.40 4.07
N LEU A 83 -9.13 1.69 4.94
CA LEU A 83 -8.73 3.04 5.30
C LEU A 83 -8.09 3.79 4.12
N ILE A 84 -7.16 3.16 3.39
CA ILE A 84 -6.45 3.82 2.28
C ILE A 84 -7.26 3.88 0.98
N THR A 85 -8.24 3.00 0.78
CA THR A 85 -9.03 2.95 -0.47
C THR A 85 -10.48 3.40 -0.32
N GLY A 86 -10.96 3.62 0.91
CA GLY A 86 -12.37 3.85 1.21
C GLY A 86 -13.28 2.63 1.00
N PHE A 87 -12.72 1.45 0.66
CA PHE A 87 -13.51 0.26 0.37
C PHE A 87 -14.04 -0.39 1.65
N LYS A 88 -15.36 -0.34 1.86
CA LYS A 88 -16.01 -0.74 3.12
C LYS A 88 -16.21 -2.24 3.31
N SER A 89 -16.04 -3.05 2.27
CA SER A 89 -16.40 -4.48 2.28
C SER A 89 -15.23 -5.43 2.08
N GLN A 90 -14.19 -5.28 2.90
CA GLN A 90 -13.03 -6.17 2.89
C GLN A 90 -13.41 -7.65 3.13
N TYR A 91 -14.51 -7.92 3.85
CA TYR A 91 -15.03 -9.29 4.03
C TYR A 91 -15.57 -9.88 2.73
N ASN A 92 -16.30 -9.10 1.93
CA ASN A 92 -16.81 -9.56 0.63
C ASN A 92 -15.66 -9.80 -0.35
N LEU A 93 -14.63 -8.93 -0.37
CA LEU A 93 -13.43 -9.16 -1.18
C LEU A 93 -12.73 -10.46 -0.75
N SER A 94 -12.49 -10.59 0.55
CA SER A 94 -11.91 -11.80 1.14
C SER A 94 -12.68 -13.07 0.77
N TRP A 95 -14.01 -13.03 0.80
CA TRP A 95 -14.86 -14.16 0.47
C TRP A 95 -14.85 -14.45 -1.04
N SER A 96 -15.01 -13.43 -1.87
CA SER A 96 -15.01 -13.55 -3.33
C SER A 96 -13.69 -14.13 -3.84
N ILE A 97 -12.56 -13.64 -3.33
CA ILE A 97 -11.23 -14.15 -3.69
C ILE A 97 -11.08 -15.63 -3.30
N ARG A 98 -11.50 -16.01 -2.09
CA ARG A 98 -11.48 -17.41 -1.65
C ARG A 98 -12.30 -18.31 -2.57
N ASN A 99 -13.50 -17.85 -2.94
CA ASN A 99 -14.39 -18.60 -3.84
C ASN A 99 -13.74 -18.79 -5.22
N LYS A 100 -13.10 -17.74 -5.76
CA LYS A 100 -12.39 -17.80 -7.05
C LYS A 100 -11.17 -18.71 -7.03
N PHE A 101 -10.48 -18.81 -5.90
CA PHE A 101 -9.41 -19.79 -5.69
C PHE A 101 -9.92 -21.20 -5.31
N GLY A 102 -11.23 -21.42 -5.21
CA GLY A 102 -11.80 -22.71 -4.80
C GLY A 102 -11.50 -23.10 -3.34
N MET A 103 -11.23 -22.11 -2.49
CA MET A 103 -10.93 -22.33 -1.06
C MET A 103 -12.22 -22.55 -0.26
N ALA A 104 -12.17 -23.41 0.76
CA ALA A 104 -13.28 -23.56 1.68
C ALA A 104 -13.49 -22.29 2.52
N PRO A 105 -14.73 -21.95 2.94
CA PRO A 105 -15.04 -20.70 3.63
C PRO A 105 -14.28 -20.45 4.93
N LYS A 106 -13.83 -21.53 5.59
CA LYS A 106 -13.09 -21.51 6.86
C LYS A 106 -11.62 -21.92 6.73
N SER A 107 -11.15 -22.28 5.54
CA SER A 107 -9.80 -22.79 5.37
C SER A 107 -8.83 -21.65 5.12
N THR A 108 -7.96 -21.42 6.10
CA THR A 108 -6.70 -20.67 5.98
C THR A 108 -6.84 -19.15 5.87
N ASN A 109 -5.94 -18.45 6.56
CA ASN A 109 -5.78 -17.00 6.44
C ASN A 109 -5.41 -16.65 5.00
N LEU A 110 -6.22 -15.82 4.34
CA LEU A 110 -6.03 -15.45 2.93
C LEU A 110 -4.63 -14.87 2.66
N ARG A 111 -4.07 -14.10 3.60
CA ARG A 111 -2.71 -13.58 3.46
C ARG A 111 -1.68 -14.71 3.38
N ILE A 112 -1.74 -15.65 4.31
CA ILE A 112 -0.80 -16.79 4.37
C ILE A 112 -0.92 -17.62 3.09
N PHE A 113 -2.15 -17.82 2.61
CA PHE A 113 -2.39 -18.51 1.35
C PHE A 113 -1.74 -17.79 0.16
N LEU A 114 -1.96 -16.48 0.02
CA LEU A 114 -1.37 -15.68 -1.06
C LEU A 114 0.16 -15.65 -0.98
N GLN A 115 0.73 -15.54 0.21
CA GLN A 115 2.18 -15.58 0.42
C GLN A 115 2.76 -16.91 -0.06
N LYS A 116 2.17 -18.04 0.36
CA LYS A 116 2.60 -19.37 -0.11
C LYS A 116 2.54 -19.50 -1.63
N LEU A 117 1.49 -18.98 -2.27
CA LEU A 117 1.37 -19.01 -3.73
C LEU A 117 2.39 -18.11 -4.43
N SER A 118 2.70 -16.96 -3.85
CA SER A 118 3.70 -16.02 -4.37
C SER A 118 5.13 -16.55 -4.20
N ASP A 119 5.41 -17.21 -3.09
CA ASP A 119 6.73 -17.76 -2.75
C ASP A 119 7.01 -19.10 -3.44
N SER A 120 5.97 -19.77 -3.93
CA SER A 120 6.13 -21.01 -4.69
C SER A 120 6.81 -20.68 -6.02
N PRO A 121 8.07 -21.10 -6.27
CA PRO A 121 8.60 -21.11 -7.62
C PRO A 121 7.67 -21.99 -8.43
N SER A 122 7.21 -21.48 -9.57
CA SER A 122 6.25 -22.17 -10.44
C SER A 122 6.69 -23.62 -10.61
N TYR A 123 5.97 -24.57 -10.00
CA TYR A 123 6.15 -25.98 -10.33
C TYR A 123 5.80 -26.08 -11.81
N GLU A 124 6.82 -26.21 -12.65
CA GLU A 124 6.67 -26.85 -13.94
C GLU A 124 5.92 -28.16 -13.67
N SER A 125 4.72 -28.25 -14.23
CA SER A 125 3.96 -29.48 -14.26
C SER A 125 4.76 -30.48 -15.08
N SER A 126 5.64 -31.24 -14.43
CA SER A 126 6.19 -32.48 -14.97
C SER A 126 5.01 -33.35 -15.39
N SER A 127 4.83 -33.50 -16.70
CA SER A 127 3.84 -34.37 -17.32
C SER A 127 3.87 -35.76 -16.68
N PRO A 128 2.73 -36.42 -16.42
CA PRO A 128 2.73 -37.79 -15.92
C PRO A 128 3.28 -38.71 -17.01
N SER A 129 4.48 -39.24 -16.80
CA SER A 129 5.04 -40.34 -17.58
C SER A 129 4.17 -41.58 -17.38
N ILE A 130 3.39 -41.91 -18.41
CA ILE A 130 2.64 -43.17 -18.51
C ILE A 130 3.66 -44.31 -18.67
N PRO A 131 3.70 -45.33 -17.79
CA PRO A 131 4.50 -46.52 -18.03
C PRO A 131 3.83 -47.38 -19.12
N LYS A 132 4.63 -47.85 -20.08
CA LYS A 132 4.28 -48.94 -21.00
C LYS A 132 4.37 -50.29 -20.30
#